data_AF-A0A6J6FX67-F1
#
_entry.id   AF-A0A6J6FX67-F1
#
_cell.length_a   1.000
_cell.length_b   1.000
_cell.length_c   1.000
_cell.angle_alpha   90.00
_cell.angle_beta   90.00
_cell.angle_gamma   90.00
#
_symmetry.space_group_name_H-M   'P 1'
#
loop_
_entity.id
_entity.type
_entity.pdbx_description
1 polymer ?
#
loop_
_entity_poly.entity_id
_entity_poly.type
_entity_poly.pdbx_seq_one_letter_code
_entity_poly.pdbx_strand_id
1 'polypeptide(L)'
;MRAGQWLAVAIATVGVIILTVDYGHLPWIAISLALSWGSYGVIKKVLGLGALEGLTIETLISLLPYAIFLLILQNQGTGQFGQSIGITVLLLSAGIVTAVPLLLFNGSTTRLPYTVIGLLQYITPTIQFAIGVWLRHEDMSLASWIGFFVIWIALITLGVDLVRSSRSINNRITQ
;
A
#
# COMPACT_ATOMS: atom_id res chain seq x y z
N MET A 1 -15.78 18.41 8.91
CA MET A 1 -15.42 17.02 9.30
C MET A 1 -16.38 16.59 10.40
N ARG A 2 -16.89 15.35 10.37
CA ARG A 2 -17.88 14.87 11.36
C ARG A 2 -17.18 14.57 12.69
N ALA A 3 -17.83 14.81 13.83
CA ALA A 3 -17.23 14.61 15.17
C ALA A 3 -16.61 13.21 15.38
N GLY A 4 -17.20 12.16 14.78
CA GLY A 4 -16.65 10.81 14.82
C GLY A 4 -15.29 10.63 14.11
N GLN A 5 -14.96 11.46 13.12
CA GLN A 5 -13.65 11.42 12.45
C GLN A 5 -12.55 11.94 13.39
N TRP A 6 -12.84 12.98 14.16
CA TRP A 6 -11.91 13.49 15.17
C TRP A 6 -11.67 12.49 16.31
N LEU A 7 -12.71 11.75 16.71
CA LEU A 7 -12.56 10.67 17.68
C LEU A 7 -11.66 9.55 17.16
N ALA A 8 -11.83 9.14 15.90
CA ALA A 8 -10.97 8.14 15.27
C ALA A 8 -9.49 8.60 15.20
N VAL A 9 -9.25 9.86 14.86
CA VAL A 9 -7.90 10.45 14.88
C VAL A 9 -7.31 10.45 16.30
N ALA A 10 -8.09 10.84 17.31
CA ALA A 10 -7.63 10.83 18.70
C ALA A 10 -7.25 9.41 19.18
N ILE A 11 -8.07 8.41 18.87
CA ILE A 11 -7.80 7.00 19.20
C ILE A 11 -6.53 6.52 18.50
N ALA A 12 -6.36 6.82 17.21
CA ALA A 12 -5.15 6.48 16.46
C ALA A 12 -3.89 7.12 17.06
N THR A 13 -3.96 8.40 17.43
CA THR A 13 -2.86 9.12 18.11
C THR A 13 -2.49 8.47 19.44
N VAL A 14 -3.48 8.11 20.27
CA VAL A 14 -3.24 7.39 21.53
C VAL A 14 -2.56 6.04 21.28
N GLY A 15 -3.00 5.29 20.26
CA GLY A 15 -2.37 4.04 19.86
C GLY A 15 -0.89 4.21 19.50
N VAL A 16 -0.56 5.25 18.71
CA VAL A 16 0.84 5.57 18.35
C VAL A 16 1.67 5.93 19.59
N ILE A 17 1.10 6.67 20.54
CA ILE A 17 1.78 7.02 21.81
C ILE A 17 2.09 5.75 22.61
N ILE A 18 1.11 4.84 22.76
CA ILE A 18 1.30 3.57 23.47
C ILE A 18 2.42 2.74 22.82
N LEU A 19 2.38 2.59 21.50
CA LEU A 19 3.43 1.90 20.73
C LEU A 19 4.81 2.56 20.90
N THR A 20 4.86 3.88 20.97
CA THR A 20 6.11 4.63 21.17
C THR A 20 6.69 4.39 22.56
N VAL A 21 5.84 4.34 23.59
CA VAL A 21 6.25 4.04 24.97
C VAL A 21 6.73 2.60 25.09
N ASP A 22 6.01 1.65 24.48
CA ASP A 22 6.34 0.22 24.54
C ASP A 22 7.64 -0.11 23.80
N TYR A 23 7.83 0.42 22.59
CA TYR A 23 9.07 0.21 21.83
C TYR A 23 10.25 1.06 22.35
N GLY A 24 10.01 2.06 23.19
CA GLY A 24 11.03 2.98 23.68
C GLY A 24 11.61 3.94 22.62
N HIS A 25 11.07 3.90 21.39
CA HIS A 25 11.44 4.79 20.30
C HIS A 25 10.22 5.07 19.41
N LEU A 26 10.20 6.26 18.80
CA LEU A 26 9.09 6.66 17.93
C LEU A 26 9.05 5.77 16.67
N PRO A 27 7.88 5.23 16.27
CA PRO A 27 7.73 4.41 15.07
C PRO A 27 7.70 5.29 13.81
N TRP A 28 8.81 6.00 13.56
CA TRP A 28 8.92 6.99 12.51
C TRP A 28 8.69 6.39 11.11
N ILE A 29 9.06 5.12 10.88
CA ILE A 29 8.81 4.44 9.59
C ILE A 29 7.30 4.31 9.33
N ALA A 30 6.53 3.88 10.32
CA ALA A 30 5.08 3.74 10.19
C ALA A 30 4.39 5.09 9.99
N ILE A 31 4.84 6.12 10.72
CA ILE A 31 4.33 7.49 10.60
C ILE A 31 4.65 8.05 9.21
N SER A 32 5.90 7.94 8.76
CA SER A 32 6.32 8.38 7.42
C SER A 32 5.53 7.66 6.34
N LEU A 33 5.34 6.34 6.43
CA LEU A 33 4.52 5.58 5.49
C LEU A 33 3.08 6.08 5.48
N ALA A 34 2.45 6.24 6.63
CA ALA A 34 1.07 6.71 6.73
C ALA A 34 0.90 8.11 6.13
N LEU A 35 1.81 9.03 6.43
CA LEU A 35 1.81 10.39 5.89
C LEU A 35 2.08 10.41 4.38
N SER A 36 3.07 9.67 3.90
CA SER A 36 3.39 9.56 2.48
C SER A 36 2.22 8.96 1.69
N TRP A 37 1.66 7.83 2.15
CA TRP A 37 0.51 7.19 1.49
C TRP A 37 -0.73 8.06 1.53
N GLY A 38 -1.03 8.68 2.68
CA GLY A 38 -2.17 9.59 2.82
C GLY A 38 -2.05 10.78 1.89
N SER A 39 -0.89 11.44 1.87
CA SER A 39 -0.63 12.60 1.01
C SER A 39 -0.68 12.22 -0.47
N TYR A 40 -0.03 11.12 -0.85
CA TYR A 40 -0.06 10.57 -2.21
C TYR A 40 -1.49 10.31 -2.69
N GLY A 41 -2.30 9.62 -1.87
CA GLY A 41 -3.69 9.33 -2.19
C GLY A 41 -4.53 10.59 -2.37
N VAL A 42 -4.34 11.60 -1.51
CA VAL A 42 -5.03 12.90 -1.64
C VAL A 42 -4.62 13.61 -2.93
N ILE A 43 -3.31 13.76 -3.19
CA ILE A 43 -2.80 14.42 -4.40
C ILE A 43 -3.35 13.75 -5.65
N LYS A 44 -3.28 12.42 -5.73
CA LYS A 44 -3.79 11.66 -6.87
C LYS A 44 -5.29 11.82 -7.07
N LYS A 45 -6.05 11.86 -5.97
CA LYS A 45 -7.50 12.11 -6.02
C LYS A 45 -7.82 13.51 -6.53
N VAL A 46 -7.05 14.52 -6.13
CA VAL A 46 -7.23 15.92 -6.55
C VAL A 46 -6.84 16.13 -8.01
N LEU A 47 -5.75 15.51 -8.47
CA LEU A 47 -5.26 15.64 -9.84
C LEU A 47 -6.19 15.01 -10.88
N GLY A 48 -6.99 14.00 -10.50
CA GLY A 48 -8.00 13.40 -11.39
C GLY A 48 -7.42 12.72 -12.64
N LEU A 49 -6.12 12.41 -12.64
CA LEU A 49 -5.41 11.85 -13.79
C LEU A 49 -5.83 10.41 -14.05
N GLY A 50 -5.83 10.02 -15.33
CA GLY A 50 -5.94 8.62 -15.73
C GLY A 50 -4.77 7.79 -15.18
N ALA A 51 -4.98 6.48 -15.05
CA ALA A 51 -3.97 5.59 -14.46
C ALA A 51 -2.63 5.60 -15.20
N LEU A 52 -2.67 5.67 -16.53
CA LEU A 52 -1.49 5.72 -17.39
C LEU A 52 -0.80 7.09 -17.30
N GLU A 53 -1.56 8.18 -17.33
CA GLU A 53 -1.07 9.55 -17.26
C GLU A 53 -0.38 9.81 -15.92
N GLY A 54 -1.04 9.42 -14.81
CA GLY A 54 -0.50 9.51 -13.47
C GLY A 54 0.80 8.73 -13.32
N LEU A 55 0.83 7.46 -13.74
CA LEU A 55 2.05 6.65 -13.65
C LEU A 55 3.18 7.21 -14.52
N THR A 56 2.86 7.74 -15.70
CA THR A 56 3.87 8.34 -16.59
C THR A 56 4.51 9.57 -15.95
N ILE A 57 3.70 10.46 -15.37
CA ILE A 57 4.21 11.65 -14.67
C ILE A 57 5.02 11.25 -13.45
N GLU A 58 4.52 10.31 -12.64
CA GLU A 58 5.24 9.79 -11.47
C GLU A 58 6.60 9.20 -11.88
N THR A 59 6.65 8.44 -12.98
CA THR A 59 7.88 7.84 -13.51
C THR A 59 8.82 8.91 -14.05
N LEU A 60 8.31 9.94 -14.73
CA LEU A 60 9.11 11.02 -15.29
C LEU A 60 9.74 11.88 -14.18
N ILE A 61 9.01 12.18 -13.12
CA ILE A 61 9.53 12.87 -11.94
C ILE A 61 10.59 12.00 -11.26
N SER A 62 10.33 10.69 -11.15
CA SER A 62 11.27 9.73 -10.53
C SER A 62 12.51 9.45 -11.37
N LEU A 63 12.50 9.77 -12.66
CA LEU A 63 13.63 9.58 -13.56
C LEU A 63 14.86 10.37 -13.10
N LEU A 64 14.68 11.55 -12.51
CA LEU A 64 15.76 12.40 -12.02
C LEU A 64 16.56 11.74 -10.87
N PRO A 65 15.95 11.33 -9.74
CA PRO A 65 16.67 10.62 -8.69
C PRO A 65 17.20 9.25 -9.17
N TYR A 66 16.48 8.55 -10.05
CA TYR A 66 16.96 7.28 -10.59
C TYR A 66 18.21 7.45 -11.47
N ALA A 67 18.23 8.46 -12.33
CA ALA A 67 19.40 8.76 -13.15
C ALA A 67 20.62 9.10 -12.30
N ILE A 68 20.46 9.93 -11.26
CA ILE A 68 21.53 10.25 -10.32
C ILE A 68 22.07 8.98 -9.65
N PHE A 69 21.17 8.12 -9.15
CA PHE A 69 21.56 6.87 -8.51
C PHE A 69 22.31 5.92 -9.47
N LEU A 70 21.83 5.78 -10.70
CA LEU A 70 22.48 4.95 -11.72
C LEU A 70 23.87 5.49 -12.09
N LEU A 71 24.05 6.82 -12.17
CA LEU A 71 25.36 7.42 -12.40
C LEU A 71 26.32 7.16 -11.23
N ILE A 72 25.84 7.19 -9.98
CA ILE A 72 26.64 6.83 -8.81
C ILE A 72 27.09 5.36 -8.89
N LEU A 73 26.18 4.44 -9.21
CA LEU A 73 26.50 3.01 -9.38
C LEU A 73 27.51 2.77 -10.50
N GLN A 74 27.36 3.48 -11.62
CA GLN A 74 28.28 3.39 -12.75
C GLN A 74 29.67 3.89 -12.36
N ASN A 75 29.76 5.02 -11.65
CA ASN A 75 31.03 5.59 -11.19
C ASN A 75 31.73 4.72 -10.15
N GLN A 76 30.98 3.96 -9.35
CA GLN A 76 31.53 3.00 -8.38
C GLN A 76 31.89 1.64 -9.02
N GLY A 77 31.53 1.42 -10.29
CA GLY A 77 31.74 0.15 -10.98
C GLY A 77 30.86 -0.99 -10.47
N THR A 78 29.84 -0.70 -9.67
CA THR A 78 28.92 -1.70 -9.09
C THR A 78 27.67 -1.93 -9.93
N GLY A 79 27.53 -1.22 -11.06
CA GLY A 79 26.45 -1.41 -12.03
C GLY A 79 26.49 -2.79 -12.69
N GLN A 80 25.40 -3.55 -12.58
CA GLN A 80 25.28 -4.92 -13.12
C GLN A 80 24.55 -4.98 -14.48
N PHE A 81 23.94 -3.88 -14.90
CA PHE A 81 23.25 -3.82 -16.20
C PHE A 81 24.26 -3.93 -17.34
N GLY A 82 24.06 -4.87 -18.26
CA GLY A 82 24.97 -5.15 -19.37
C GLY A 82 26.16 -6.06 -19.05
N GLN A 83 26.41 -6.41 -17.78
CA GLN A 83 27.51 -7.30 -17.37
C GLN A 83 27.24 -8.77 -17.68
N SER A 84 25.98 -9.19 -17.59
CA SER A 84 25.53 -10.55 -17.91
C SER A 84 24.18 -10.48 -18.59
N ILE A 85 23.98 -11.29 -19.63
CA ILE A 85 22.70 -11.37 -20.34
C ILE A 85 21.57 -11.77 -19.37
N GLY A 86 21.85 -12.70 -18.44
CA GLY A 86 20.87 -13.20 -17.47
C GLY A 86 20.43 -12.11 -16.49
N ILE A 87 21.38 -11.38 -15.91
CA ILE A 87 21.08 -10.29 -14.97
C ILE A 87 20.37 -9.14 -15.70
N THR A 88 20.79 -8.83 -16.92
CA THR A 88 20.15 -7.77 -17.73
C THR A 88 18.70 -8.11 -18.05
N VAL A 89 18.41 -9.35 -18.44
CA VAL A 89 17.04 -9.84 -18.66
C VAL A 89 16.23 -9.78 -17.37
N LEU A 90 16.80 -10.20 -16.24
CA LEU A 90 16.13 -10.10 -14.93
C LEU A 90 15.80 -8.65 -14.57
N LEU A 91 16.74 -7.72 -14.75
CA LEU A 91 16.52 -6.29 -14.49
C LEU A 91 15.41 -5.70 -15.39
N LEU A 92 15.39 -6.04 -16.68
CA LEU A 92 14.32 -5.62 -17.58
C LEU A 92 12.96 -6.22 -17.16
N SER A 93 12.94 -7.51 -16.81
CA SER A 93 11.73 -8.19 -16.37
C SER A 93 11.19 -7.62 -15.05
N ALA A 94 12.06 -7.18 -14.13
CA ALA A 94 11.66 -6.52 -12.88
C ALA A 94 10.88 -5.23 -13.15
N GLY A 95 11.27 -4.47 -14.19
CA GLY A 95 10.52 -3.30 -14.64
C GLY A 95 9.10 -3.66 -15.09
N ILE A 96 8.95 -4.70 -15.92
CA ILE A 96 7.63 -5.17 -16.40
C ILE A 96 6.76 -5.68 -15.25
N VAL A 97 7.33 -6.54 -14.40
CA VAL A 97 6.64 -7.14 -13.24
C VAL A 97 6.21 -6.08 -12.22
N THR A 98 6.86 -4.90 -12.21
CA THR A 98 6.47 -3.78 -11.35
C THR A 98 5.44 -2.87 -12.03
N ALA A 99 5.68 -2.48 -13.28
CA ALA A 99 4.85 -1.52 -13.99
C ALA A 99 3.44 -2.06 -14.26
N VAL A 100 3.30 -3.34 -14.61
CA VAL A 100 2.00 -3.94 -14.92
C VAL A 100 1.06 -3.93 -13.70
N PRO A 101 1.44 -4.44 -12.51
CA PRO A 101 0.62 -4.33 -11.31
C PRO A 101 0.34 -2.88 -10.89
N LEU A 102 1.31 -1.97 -11.03
CA LEU A 102 1.09 -0.55 -10.71
C LEU A 102 0.04 0.09 -11.62
N LEU A 103 0.05 -0.21 -12.93
CA LEU A 103 -0.98 0.25 -13.86
C LEU A 103 -2.36 -0.29 -13.49
N LEU A 104 -2.45 -1.59 -13.17
CA LEU A 104 -3.71 -2.23 -12.74
C LEU A 104 -4.21 -1.63 -11.40
N PHE A 105 -3.31 -1.40 -10.45
CA PHE A 105 -3.62 -0.77 -9.18
C PHE A 105 -4.10 0.68 -9.38
N ASN A 106 -3.34 1.49 -10.13
CA ASN A 106 -3.70 2.86 -10.46
C ASN A 106 -5.06 2.92 -11.18
N GLY A 107 -5.31 2.02 -12.12
CA GLY A 107 -6.60 1.86 -12.80
C GLY A 107 -7.75 1.49 -11.86
N SER A 108 -7.47 0.73 -10.80
CA SER A 108 -8.46 0.38 -9.79
C SER A 108 -8.78 1.57 -8.89
N THR A 109 -7.78 2.39 -8.54
CA THR A 109 -7.96 3.56 -7.66
C THR A 109 -8.83 4.66 -8.26
N THR A 110 -8.96 4.74 -9.59
CA THR A 110 -9.86 5.70 -10.25
C THR A 110 -11.31 5.21 -10.32
N ARG A 111 -11.56 3.91 -10.08
CA ARG A 111 -12.87 3.27 -10.23
C ARG A 111 -13.49 2.82 -8.91
N LEU A 112 -12.67 2.58 -7.89
CA LEU A 112 -13.11 2.06 -6.60
C LEU A 112 -12.97 3.12 -5.50
N PRO A 113 -13.90 3.17 -4.52
CA PRO A 113 -13.73 3.98 -3.33
C PRO A 113 -12.44 3.60 -2.57
N TYR A 114 -11.75 4.59 -1.99
CA TYR A 114 -10.53 4.37 -1.19
C TYR A 114 -10.71 3.35 -0.05
N THR A 115 -11.90 3.28 0.55
CA THR A 115 -12.23 2.27 1.57
C THR A 115 -12.14 0.83 1.02
N VAL A 116 -12.59 0.60 -0.22
CA VAL A 116 -12.49 -0.71 -0.89
C VAL A 116 -11.03 -1.03 -1.19
N ILE A 117 -10.27 -0.06 -1.71
CA ILE A 117 -8.84 -0.23 -1.97
C ILE A 117 -8.10 -0.61 -0.68
N GLY A 118 -8.40 0.07 0.43
CA GLY A 118 -7.82 -0.25 1.74
C GLY A 118 -8.14 -1.66 2.21
N LEU A 119 -9.37 -2.14 2.01
CA LEU A 119 -9.74 -3.54 2.31
C LEU A 119 -8.96 -4.53 1.44
N LEU A 120 -8.84 -4.26 0.13
CA LEU A 120 -8.10 -5.13 -0.80
C LEU A 120 -6.61 -5.21 -0.49
N GLN A 121 -6.02 -4.16 0.09
CA GLN A 121 -4.61 -4.18 0.50
C GLN A 121 -4.29 -5.21 1.58
N TYR A 122 -5.28 -5.73 2.32
CA TYR A 122 -5.08 -6.82 3.27
C TYR A 122 -4.87 -8.20 2.61
N ILE A 123 -5.06 -8.31 1.30
CA ILE A 123 -4.65 -9.50 0.53
C ILE A 123 -3.12 -9.68 0.62
N THR A 124 -2.35 -8.60 0.52
CA THR A 124 -0.88 -8.64 0.56
C THR A 124 -0.33 -9.26 1.87
N PRO A 125 -0.67 -8.74 3.07
CA PRO A 125 -0.20 -9.35 4.31
C PRO A 125 -0.74 -10.77 4.51
N THR A 126 -1.90 -11.11 3.93
CA THR A 126 -2.42 -12.50 3.95
C THR A 126 -1.56 -13.44 3.12
N ILE A 127 -1.20 -13.04 1.90
CA ILE A 127 -0.29 -13.82 1.05
C ILE A 127 1.09 -13.91 1.71
N GLN A 128 1.60 -12.82 2.28
CA GLN A 128 2.88 -12.82 2.99
C GLN A 128 2.86 -13.77 4.20
N PHE A 129 1.79 -13.74 5.00
CA PHE A 129 1.61 -14.67 6.12
C PHE A 129 1.52 -16.12 5.64
N ALA A 130 0.75 -16.39 4.59
CA ALA A 130 0.63 -17.72 3.99
C ALA A 130 1.96 -18.24 3.45
N ILE A 131 2.75 -17.40 2.78
CA ILE A 131 4.11 -17.73 2.33
C ILE A 131 5.00 -18.01 3.54
N GLY A 132 4.97 -17.17 4.58
CA GLY A 132 5.73 -17.36 5.81
C GLY A 132 5.46 -18.71 6.47
N VAL A 133 4.19 -19.07 6.63
CA VAL A 133 3.78 -20.32 7.29
C VAL A 133 3.99 -21.54 6.40
N TRP A 134 3.52 -21.54 5.14
CA TRP A 134 3.46 -22.75 4.31
C TRP A 134 4.70 -22.98 3.45
N LEU A 135 5.34 -21.91 2.94
CA LEU A 135 6.50 -22.04 2.06
C LEU A 135 7.80 -21.90 2.85
N ARG A 136 7.87 -20.90 3.73
CA ARG A 136 9.07 -20.60 4.53
C ARG A 136 9.13 -21.38 5.83
N HIS A 137 8.02 -22.01 6.24
CA HIS A 137 7.91 -22.81 7.46
C HIS A 137 8.39 -22.04 8.71
N GLU A 138 8.10 -20.73 8.76
CA GLU A 138 8.49 -19.88 9.87
C GLU A 138 7.62 -20.15 11.10
N ASP A 139 8.26 -20.27 12.27
CA ASP A 139 7.59 -20.47 13.55
C ASP A 139 6.76 -19.23 13.90
N MET A 140 5.45 -19.32 13.69
CA MET A 140 4.54 -18.25 14.05
C MET A 140 4.15 -18.33 15.53
N SER A 141 4.45 -17.26 16.26
CA SER A 141 3.99 -17.09 17.63
C SER A 141 2.46 -17.12 17.73
N LEU A 142 1.94 -17.53 18.89
CA LEU A 142 0.50 -17.49 19.16
C LEU A 142 -0.09 -16.07 19.00
N ALA A 143 0.70 -15.04 19.33
CA ALA A 143 0.29 -13.64 19.16
C ALA A 143 0.06 -13.28 17.69
N SER A 144 0.91 -13.76 16.76
CA SER A 144 0.76 -13.54 15.33
C SER A 144 -0.53 -14.16 14.79
N TRP A 145 -0.86 -15.38 15.24
CA TRP A 145 -2.12 -16.05 14.88
C TRP A 145 -3.35 -15.29 15.37
N ILE A 146 -3.36 -14.89 16.65
CA ILE A 146 -4.46 -14.13 17.22
C ILE A 146 -4.63 -12.80 16.48
N GLY A 147 -3.54 -12.07 16.25
CA GLY A 147 -3.55 -10.80 15.51
C GLY A 147 -4.14 -10.96 14.11
N PHE A 148 -3.74 -12.01 13.39
CA PHE A 148 -4.28 -12.32 12.06
C PHE A 148 -5.80 -12.53 12.10
N PHE A 149 -6.30 -13.39 13.00
CA PHE A 149 -7.75 -13.64 13.10
C PHE A 149 -8.57 -12.42 13.51
N VAL A 150 -8.06 -11.61 14.46
CA VAL A 150 -8.72 -10.37 14.89
C VAL A 150 -8.86 -9.39 13.72
N ILE A 151 -7.78 -9.20 12.94
CA ILE A 151 -7.82 -8.36 11.74
C ILE A 151 -8.87 -8.88 10.75
N TRP A 152 -8.89 -10.19 10.49
CA TRP A 152 -9.86 -10.77 9.56
C TRP A 152 -11.32 -10.61 9.99
N ILE A 153 -11.62 -10.73 11.29
CA ILE A 153 -12.97 -10.46 11.82
C ILE A 153 -13.35 -9.00 11.58
N ALA A 154 -12.44 -8.05 11.82
CA ALA A 154 -12.66 -6.64 11.57
C ALA A 154 -12.91 -6.35 10.07
N LEU A 155 -12.13 -6.97 9.18
CA LEU A 155 -12.27 -6.82 7.73
C LEU A 155 -13.59 -7.39 7.21
N ILE A 156 -14.00 -8.57 7.69
CA ILE A 156 -15.29 -9.17 7.34
C ILE A 156 -16.43 -8.24 7.76
N THR A 157 -16.36 -7.71 8.99
CA THR A 157 -17.38 -6.79 9.51
C THR A 157 -17.47 -5.51 8.66
N LEU A 158 -16.32 -4.90 8.35
CA LEU A 158 -16.25 -3.70 7.52
C LEU A 158 -16.71 -3.96 6.06
N GLY A 159 -16.34 -5.11 5.49
CA GLY A 159 -16.76 -5.53 4.15
C GLY A 159 -18.27 -5.73 4.06
N VAL A 160 -18.87 -6.38 5.07
CA VAL A 160 -20.33 -6.57 5.15
C VAL A 160 -21.05 -5.24 5.27
N ASP A 161 -20.56 -4.32 6.11
CA ASP A 161 -21.14 -2.98 6.25
C ASP A 161 -21.08 -2.19 4.94
N LEU A 162 -19.94 -2.25 4.23
CA LEU A 162 -19.76 -1.56 2.96
C LEU A 162 -20.72 -2.07 1.87
N VAL A 163 -20.92 -3.40 1.78
CA VAL A 163 -21.88 -4.01 0.84
C VAL A 163 -23.32 -3.61 1.20
N ARG A 164 -23.67 -3.56 2.50
CA ARG A 164 -25.01 -3.15 2.96
C ARG A 164 -25.28 -1.67 2.71
N SER A 165 -24.30 -0.80 2.98
CA SER A 165 -24.39 0.65 2.77
C SER A 165 -24.51 1.01 1.29
N SER A 166 -23.72 0.36 0.43
CA SER A 166 -23.80 0.52 -1.04
C SER A 166 -25.18 0.13 -1.60
N ARG A 167 -25.83 -0.88 -1.02
CA ARG A 167 -27.22 -1.26 -1.38
C ARG A 167 -28.26 -0.24 -0.93
N SER A 168 -28.07 0.42 0.23
CA SER A 168 -29.04 1.42 0.72
C SER A 168 -29.09 2.71 -0.10
N ILE A 169 -28.02 3.07 -0.80
CA ILE A 169 -27.98 4.24 -1.68
C ILE A 169 -28.77 3.98 -2.97
N ASN A 170 -28.77 2.74 -3.46
CA ASN A 170 -29.47 2.37 -4.70
C ASN A 170 -31.00 2.35 -4.53
N ASN A 171 -31.51 2.11 -3.31
CA ASN A 171 -32.97 2.10 -3.05
C ASN A 171 -33.60 3.49 -2.90
N ARG A 172 -32.82 4.58 -2.85
CA ARG A 172 -33.35 5.96 -2.78
C ARG A 172 -33.50 6.66 -4.13
N ILE A 173 -33.02 6.05 -5.22
CA ILE A 173 -33.14 6.61 -6.58
C ILE A 173 -34.43 6.15 -7.28
N THR A 174 -35.16 5.21 -6.68
CA THR A 174 -36.42 4.65 -7.20
C THR A 174 -37.67 5.07 -6.42
N GLN A 175 -37.65 6.21 -5.72
CA GLN A 175 -38.85 6.84 -5.16
C GLN A 175 -38.99 8.28 -5.63
#